data_AF-A0A2E6KTR1-F1
#
_entry.id   AF-A0A2E6KTR1-F1
#
_cell.length_a   1.000
_cell.length_b   1.000
_cell.length_c   1.000
_cell.angle_alpha   90.00
_cell.angle_beta   90.00
_cell.angle_gamma   90.00
#
_symmetry.space_group_name_H-M   'P 1'
#
loop_
_entity.id
_entity.type
_entity.pdbx_description
1 polymer ?
#
loop_
_entity_poly.entity_id
_entity_poly.type
_entity_poly.pdbx_seq_one_letter_code
_entity_poly.pdbx_strand_id
1 'polypeptide(L)'
;MRLVLVLVLLTLALFSVILFWPSDKAGDLKETTNAQNILLEDTEVSEKNSENINNEERHELMKSEYEVLEKERRVLKQRLGRLKHHMWGMKFEQDEANEMSDILLVAHKLIKNPDMLGAFSDVEGIKNEIAKIKFSNKSLDRVSEIIQGAQSNKK
;
A
#
# COMPACT_ATOMS: atom_id res chain seq x y z
N MET A 1 -13.26 -17.95 -48.52
CA MET A 1 -14.03 -17.70 -47.29
C MET A 1 -14.03 -18.85 -46.30
N ARG A 2 -14.20 -20.12 -46.73
CA ARG A 2 -14.23 -21.29 -45.81
C ARG A 2 -12.93 -21.47 -44.98
N LEU A 3 -11.76 -21.23 -45.57
CA LEU A 3 -10.47 -21.33 -44.86
C LEU A 3 -10.28 -20.24 -43.80
N VAL A 4 -10.80 -19.03 -44.04
CA VAL A 4 -10.70 -17.91 -43.08
C VAL A 4 -11.58 -18.18 -41.86
N LEU A 5 -12.76 -18.78 -42.07
CA LEU A 5 -13.66 -19.19 -40.99
C LEU A 5 -13.05 -20.28 -40.08
N VAL A 6 -12.34 -21.24 -40.67
CA VAL A 6 -11.61 -22.27 -39.91
C VAL A 6 -10.48 -21.66 -39.09
N LEU A 7 -9.76 -20.68 -39.64
CA LEU A 7 -8.64 -20.03 -38.97
C LEU A 7 -9.09 -19.16 -37.78
N VAL A 8 -10.24 -18.47 -37.91
CA VAL A 8 -10.85 -17.70 -36.81
C VAL A 8 -11.39 -18.62 -35.70
N LEU A 9 -11.96 -19.77 -36.04
CA LEU A 9 -12.39 -20.75 -35.03
C LEU A 9 -11.21 -21.35 -34.27
N LEU A 10 -10.08 -21.57 -34.94
CA LEU A 10 -8.88 -22.14 -34.33
C LEU A 10 -8.21 -21.18 -33.34
N THR A 11 -8.18 -19.87 -33.64
CA THR A 11 -7.64 -18.86 -32.72
C THR A 11 -8.55 -18.65 -31.51
N LEU A 12 -9.88 -18.72 -31.69
CA LEU A 12 -10.84 -18.62 -30.59
C LEU A 12 -10.73 -19.80 -29.62
N ALA A 13 -10.54 -21.01 -30.15
CA ALA A 13 -10.35 -22.22 -29.34
C ALA A 13 -9.03 -22.21 -28.56
N LEU A 14 -7.96 -21.63 -29.10
CA LEU A 14 -6.71 -21.45 -28.35
C LEU A 14 -6.87 -20.42 -27.21
N PHE A 15 -7.63 -19.35 -27.45
CA PHE A 15 -7.88 -18.32 -26.43
C PHE A 15 -8.71 -18.84 -25.25
N SER A 16 -9.70 -19.72 -25.49
CA SER A 16 -10.51 -20.32 -24.42
C SER A 16 -9.70 -21.28 -23.54
N VAL A 17 -8.70 -21.98 -24.10
CA VAL A 17 -7.79 -22.83 -23.31
C VAL A 17 -6.91 -21.99 -22.38
N ILE A 18 -6.45 -20.80 -22.80
CA ILE A 18 -5.64 -19.92 -21.93
C ILE A 18 -6.49 -19.27 -20.83
N LEU A 19 -7.73 -18.86 -21.13
CA LEU A 19 -8.61 -18.20 -20.17
C LEU A 19 -9.28 -19.17 -19.17
N PHE A 20 -9.45 -20.44 -19.57
CA PHE A 20 -10.18 -21.43 -18.78
C PHE A 20 -9.30 -22.56 -18.26
N TRP A 21 -7.97 -22.49 -18.37
CA TRP A 21 -7.09 -23.45 -17.70
C TRP A 21 -7.09 -23.17 -16.19
N PRO A 22 -7.66 -24.06 -15.34
CA PRO A 22 -7.50 -23.94 -13.91
C PRO A 22 -6.03 -24.26 -13.61
N SER A 23 -5.30 -23.28 -13.09
CA SER A 23 -4.00 -23.54 -12.49
C SER A 23 -4.23 -24.31 -11.20
N ASP A 24 -4.35 -25.64 -11.30
CA ASP A 24 -4.34 -26.57 -10.17
C ASP A 24 -2.96 -26.54 -9.50
N LYS A 25 -2.76 -25.51 -8.68
CA LYS A 25 -2.02 -25.69 -7.42
C LYS A 25 -3.05 -25.76 -6.30
N ALA A 26 -3.89 -26.77 -6.39
CA ALA A 26 -4.56 -27.35 -5.25
C ALA A 26 -3.47 -27.92 -4.32
N GLY A 27 -3.08 -27.11 -3.33
CA GLY A 27 -2.40 -27.60 -2.15
C GLY A 27 -3.43 -28.34 -1.32
N ASP A 28 -3.33 -29.66 -1.36
CA ASP A 28 -4.18 -30.61 -0.65
C ASP A 28 -4.04 -30.48 0.89
N LEU A 29 -5.17 -30.78 1.53
CA LEU A 29 -5.54 -30.94 2.94
C LEU A 29 -4.45 -30.98 4.03
N LYS A 30 -4.79 -30.34 5.17
CA LYS A 30 -5.19 -31.08 6.39
C LYS A 30 -6.11 -30.25 7.29
N GLU A 31 -7.39 -30.47 7.05
CA GLU A 31 -8.48 -30.31 8.01
C GLU A 31 -8.28 -31.34 9.13
N THR A 32 -8.04 -30.89 10.36
CA THR A 32 -8.25 -31.71 11.56
C THR A 32 -9.31 -31.03 12.42
N THR A 33 -10.54 -31.39 12.10
CA THR A 33 -11.72 -31.32 12.96
C THR A 33 -11.44 -32.14 14.22
N ASN A 34 -11.27 -31.47 15.36
CA ASN A 34 -11.48 -32.07 16.68
C ASN A 34 -12.73 -31.43 17.28
N ALA A 35 -13.86 -32.08 17.02
CA ALA A 35 -15.03 -31.97 17.86
C ALA A 35 -14.82 -32.87 19.09
N GLN A 36 -15.02 -32.36 20.31
CA GLN A 36 -15.97 -32.91 21.30
C GLN A 36 -15.73 -32.38 22.73
N ASN A 37 -16.87 -32.14 23.40
CA ASN A 37 -17.13 -31.86 24.83
C ASN A 37 -17.03 -30.36 25.20
N ILE A 38 -18.10 -29.55 25.13
CA ILE A 38 -19.36 -29.60 25.92
C ILE A 38 -19.08 -29.83 27.41
N LEU A 39 -19.04 -28.73 28.16
CA LEU A 39 -19.45 -28.65 29.56
C LEU A 39 -20.18 -27.32 29.74
N LEU A 40 -21.52 -27.39 29.72
CA LEU A 40 -22.45 -26.48 30.41
C LEU A 40 -22.04 -26.48 31.90
N GLU A 41 -22.11 -25.42 32.68
CA GLU A 41 -23.18 -24.47 32.89
C GLU A 41 -22.68 -23.40 33.88
N ASP A 42 -23.35 -22.26 33.91
CA ASP A 42 -23.32 -21.23 34.96
C ASP A 42 -22.02 -20.44 35.17
N THR A 43 -22.04 -19.17 34.75
CA THR A 43 -22.02 -18.02 35.68
C THR A 43 -22.22 -16.73 34.88
N GLU A 44 -23.38 -16.12 35.12
CA GLU A 44 -23.65 -14.69 35.18
C GLU A 44 -23.19 -13.77 34.04
N VAL A 45 -24.18 -13.41 33.25
CA VAL A 45 -24.33 -12.10 32.59
C VAL A 45 -24.12 -10.99 33.61
N SER A 46 -22.93 -10.37 33.68
CA SER A 46 -22.75 -8.96 34.07
C SER A 46 -21.27 -8.53 34.05
N GLU A 47 -20.70 -8.28 32.87
CA GLU A 47 -19.55 -7.37 32.74
C GLU A 47 -19.34 -6.95 31.28
N LYS A 48 -20.28 -6.18 30.71
CA LYS A 48 -20.17 -5.65 29.33
C LYS A 48 -20.22 -4.12 29.24
N ASN A 49 -20.11 -3.44 30.38
CA ASN A 49 -20.27 -1.98 30.47
C ASN A 49 -18.99 -1.22 30.85
N SER A 50 -17.90 -1.89 31.25
CA SER A 50 -16.62 -1.20 31.55
C SER A 50 -15.61 -1.24 30.38
N GLU A 51 -15.62 -2.25 29.51
CA GLU A 51 -14.73 -2.33 28.34
C GLU A 51 -15.12 -1.38 27.20
N ASN A 52 -16.40 -1.05 27.08
CA ASN A 52 -16.90 -0.21 25.98
C ASN A 52 -16.41 1.24 26.05
N ILE A 53 -16.13 1.76 27.25
CA ILE A 53 -15.68 3.15 27.42
C ILE A 53 -14.26 3.34 26.88
N ASN A 54 -13.38 2.34 27.05
CA ASN A 54 -12.01 2.37 26.52
C ASN A 54 -11.97 2.11 25.00
N ASN A 55 -12.84 1.25 24.49
CA ASN A 55 -12.81 0.90 23.07
C ASN A 55 -13.27 2.04 22.15
N GLU A 56 -14.31 2.80 22.54
CA GLU A 56 -14.75 3.97 21.77
C GLU A 56 -13.69 5.07 21.80
N GLU A 57 -13.13 5.41 22.97
CA GLU A 57 -12.05 6.40 23.08
C GLU A 57 -10.83 6.00 22.24
N ARG A 58 -10.44 4.72 22.27
CA ARG A 58 -9.38 4.19 21.41
C ARG A 58 -9.70 4.34 19.93
N HIS A 59 -10.93 4.04 19.53
CA HIS A 59 -11.36 4.15 18.14
C HIS A 59 -11.36 5.62 17.67
N GLU A 60 -11.84 6.55 18.49
CA GLU A 60 -11.76 7.98 18.20
C GLU A 60 -10.32 8.48 18.07
N LEU A 61 -9.43 8.04 18.96
CA LEU A 61 -8.00 8.35 18.88
C LEU A 61 -7.37 7.81 17.59
N MET A 62 -7.62 6.54 17.24
CA MET A 62 -7.13 5.94 16.00
C MET A 62 -7.64 6.69 14.77
N LYS A 63 -8.92 7.06 14.75
CA LYS A 63 -9.50 7.86 13.68
C LYS A 63 -8.82 9.22 13.54
N SER A 64 -8.61 9.93 14.65
CA SER A 64 -7.97 11.25 14.64
C SER A 64 -6.52 11.21 14.13
N GLU A 65 -5.75 10.20 14.54
CA GLU A 65 -4.37 10.00 14.09
C GLU A 65 -4.33 9.57 12.63
N TYR A 66 -5.29 8.76 12.19
CA TYR A 66 -5.41 8.37 10.80
C TYR A 66 -5.75 9.56 9.88
N GLU A 67 -6.55 10.53 10.34
CA GLU A 67 -6.76 11.77 9.60
C GLU A 67 -5.45 12.58 9.43
N VAL A 68 -4.57 12.56 10.43
CA VAL A 68 -3.23 13.15 10.31
C VAL A 68 -2.40 12.38 9.28
N LEU A 69 -2.43 11.04 9.30
CA LEU A 69 -1.76 10.20 8.32
C LEU A 69 -2.21 10.50 6.88
N GLU A 70 -3.51 10.66 6.63
CA GLU A 70 -4.04 11.01 5.32
C GLU A 70 -3.56 12.39 4.83
N LYS A 71 -3.51 13.38 5.75
CA LYS A 71 -2.96 14.70 5.44
C LYS A 71 -1.49 14.60 5.01
N GLU A 72 -0.68 13.85 5.75
CA GLU A 72 0.74 13.64 5.43
C GLU A 72 0.93 12.90 4.09
N ARG A 73 0.11 11.86 3.81
CA ARG A 73 0.09 11.17 2.50
C ARG A 73 -0.20 12.14 1.36
N ARG A 74 -1.17 13.04 1.54
CA ARG A 74 -1.52 14.07 0.53
C ARG A 74 -0.37 15.03 0.29
N VAL A 75 0.30 15.49 1.34
CA VAL A 75 1.47 16.38 1.24
C VAL A 75 2.60 15.67 0.47
N LEU A 76 2.93 14.43 0.84
CA LEU A 76 3.95 13.63 0.15
C LEU A 76 3.63 13.46 -1.34
N LYS A 77 2.37 13.11 -1.67
CA LYS A 77 1.91 12.96 -3.06
C LYS A 77 2.03 14.26 -3.86
N GLN A 78 1.63 15.40 -3.29
CA GLN A 78 1.79 16.70 -3.94
C GLN A 78 3.26 17.03 -4.19
N ARG A 79 4.12 16.78 -3.21
CA ARG A 79 5.55 17.04 -3.31
C ARG A 79 6.21 16.18 -4.39
N LEU A 80 5.89 14.88 -4.45
CA LEU A 80 6.35 13.99 -5.52
C LEU A 80 5.91 14.47 -6.90
N GLY A 81 4.67 14.95 -7.04
CA GLY A 81 4.18 15.53 -8.30
C GLY A 81 4.97 16.76 -8.74
N ARG A 82 5.30 17.67 -7.80
CA ARG A 82 6.13 18.85 -8.07
C ARG A 82 7.54 18.48 -8.48
N LEU A 83 8.18 17.55 -7.75
CA LEU A 83 9.53 17.09 -8.08
C LEU A 83 9.55 16.42 -9.46
N LYS A 84 8.58 15.57 -9.78
CA LYS A 84 8.42 14.98 -11.12
C LYS A 84 8.40 16.06 -12.20
N HIS A 85 7.63 17.12 -11.99
CA HIS A 85 7.56 18.23 -12.94
C HIS A 85 8.89 18.96 -13.08
N HIS A 86 9.58 19.25 -11.98
CA HIS A 86 10.89 19.90 -12.02
C HIS A 86 11.94 19.05 -12.72
N MET A 87 11.97 17.73 -12.49
CA MET A 87 12.94 16.83 -13.13
C MET A 87 12.68 16.61 -14.63
N TRP A 88 11.52 17.01 -15.16
CA TRP A 88 11.14 16.70 -16.52
C TRP A 88 12.11 17.30 -17.55
N GLY A 89 12.70 16.45 -18.39
CA GLY A 89 13.68 16.86 -19.40
C GLY A 89 15.06 17.22 -18.84
N MET A 90 15.31 17.01 -17.54
CA MET A 90 16.65 17.13 -16.97
C MET A 90 17.47 15.87 -17.23
N LYS A 91 18.78 16.06 -17.30
CA LYS A 91 19.78 14.98 -17.34
C LYS A 91 20.61 15.11 -16.09
N PHE A 92 20.90 13.99 -15.46
CA PHE A 92 21.69 13.89 -14.23
C PHE A 92 22.83 12.91 -14.49
N GLU A 93 23.91 13.05 -13.73
CA GLU A 93 24.96 12.03 -13.67
C GLU A 93 24.37 10.73 -13.11
N GLN A 94 24.98 9.59 -13.48
CA GLN A 94 24.42 8.28 -13.13
C GLN A 94 24.25 8.09 -11.62
N ASP A 95 25.24 8.52 -10.83
CA ASP A 95 25.21 8.37 -9.37
C ASP A 95 24.10 9.21 -8.73
N GLU A 96 23.92 10.46 -9.17
CA GLU A 96 22.84 11.33 -8.72
C GLU A 96 21.46 10.81 -9.13
N ALA A 97 21.34 10.30 -10.36
CA ALA A 97 20.10 9.71 -10.86
C ALA A 97 19.68 8.47 -10.04
N ASN A 98 20.65 7.63 -9.67
CA ASN A 98 20.41 6.45 -8.83
C ASN A 98 19.96 6.86 -7.43
N GLU A 99 20.68 7.80 -6.79
CA GLU A 99 20.32 8.34 -5.46
C GLU A 99 18.88 8.90 -5.46
N MET A 100 18.56 9.74 -6.45
CA MET A 100 17.21 10.30 -6.59
C MET A 100 16.16 9.21 -6.82
N SER A 101 16.45 8.23 -7.67
CA SER A 101 15.53 7.14 -7.99
C SER A 101 15.18 6.34 -6.74
N ASP A 102 16.16 5.99 -5.92
CA ASP A 102 15.94 5.21 -4.69
C ASP A 102 15.04 5.96 -3.71
N ILE A 103 15.31 7.25 -3.48
CA ILE A 103 14.49 8.11 -2.61
C ILE A 103 13.05 8.22 -3.14
N LEU A 104 12.89 8.48 -4.44
CA LEU A 104 11.58 8.64 -5.08
C LEU A 104 10.77 7.34 -5.06
N LEU A 105 11.40 6.19 -5.28
CA LEU A 105 10.75 4.89 -5.25
C LEU A 105 10.24 4.55 -3.86
N VAL A 106 11.03 4.80 -2.82
CA VAL A 106 10.61 4.60 -1.42
C VAL A 106 9.39 5.48 -1.12
N ALA A 107 9.47 6.77 -1.43
CA ALA A 107 8.36 7.70 -1.21
C ALA A 107 7.10 7.31 -2.01
N HIS A 108 7.25 6.86 -3.26
CA HIS A 108 6.14 6.44 -4.10
C HIS A 108 5.44 5.18 -3.57
N LYS A 109 6.19 4.21 -3.01
CA LYS A 109 5.62 2.99 -2.43
C LYS A 109 4.63 3.31 -1.31
N LEU A 110 4.93 4.30 -0.46
CA LEU A 110 4.08 4.71 0.67
C LEU A 110 2.73 5.34 0.25
N ILE A 111 2.62 5.83 -0.99
CA ILE A 111 1.39 6.48 -1.48
C ILE A 111 0.64 5.66 -2.53
N LYS A 112 1.26 4.62 -3.11
CA LYS A 112 0.67 3.84 -4.19
C LYS A 112 -0.50 2.99 -3.70
N ASN A 113 -0.26 2.24 -2.62
CA ASN A 113 -1.23 1.35 -1.99
C ASN A 113 -1.22 1.63 -0.47
N PRO A 114 -1.83 2.73 -0.02
CA PRO A 114 -1.81 3.10 1.38
C PRO A 114 -2.69 2.17 2.23
N ASP A 115 -2.20 1.76 3.39
CA ASP A 115 -2.98 1.02 4.38
C ASP A 115 -4.17 1.85 4.87
N MET A 116 -5.36 1.23 4.89
CA MET A 116 -6.61 1.83 5.40
C MET A 116 -6.65 1.80 6.93
N LEU A 117 -7.52 2.60 7.56
CA LEU A 117 -7.66 2.65 9.02
C LEU A 117 -7.81 1.25 9.65
N GLY A 118 -8.60 0.38 9.04
CA GLY A 118 -8.83 -1.00 9.54
C GLY A 118 -7.64 -1.95 9.41
N ALA A 119 -6.55 -1.56 8.74
CA ALA A 119 -5.32 -2.34 8.67
C ALA A 119 -4.43 -2.14 9.91
N PHE A 120 -4.68 -1.11 10.72
CA PHE A 120 -3.92 -0.83 11.93
C PHE A 120 -4.59 -1.48 13.14
N SER A 121 -3.78 -2.12 13.99
CA SER A 121 -4.24 -2.74 15.24
C SER A 121 -4.38 -1.74 16.40
N ASP A 122 -3.61 -0.65 16.34
CA ASP A 122 -3.51 0.35 17.40
C ASP A 122 -3.08 1.73 16.87
N VAL A 123 -3.12 2.73 17.76
CA VAL A 123 -2.67 4.10 17.49
C VAL A 123 -1.17 4.15 17.16
N GLU A 124 -0.38 3.29 17.79
CA GLU A 124 1.08 3.27 17.62
C GLU A 124 1.47 2.83 16.20
N GLY A 125 0.78 1.86 15.61
CA GLY A 125 0.95 1.47 14.21
C GLY A 125 0.70 2.64 13.25
N ILE A 126 -0.33 3.45 13.51
CA ILE A 126 -0.64 4.66 12.73
C ILE A 126 0.48 5.69 12.88
N LYS A 127 0.95 5.94 14.11
CA LYS A 127 2.05 6.88 14.39
C LYS A 127 3.36 6.47 13.73
N ASN A 128 3.67 5.18 13.72
CA ASN A 128 4.83 4.64 13.04
C ASN A 128 4.74 4.85 11.53
N GLU A 129 3.57 4.67 10.93
CA GLU A 129 3.36 4.95 9.51
C GLU A 129 3.48 6.45 9.20
N ILE A 130 2.95 7.33 10.05
CA ILE A 130 3.15 8.78 9.96
C ILE A 130 4.65 9.10 9.98
N ALA A 131 5.43 8.49 10.88
CA ALA A 131 6.86 8.71 10.97
C ALA A 131 7.60 8.30 9.69
N LYS A 132 7.25 7.16 9.07
CA LYS A 132 7.82 6.73 7.78
C LYS A 132 7.53 7.72 6.66
N ILE A 133 6.31 8.25 6.61
CA ILE A 133 5.92 9.27 5.62
C ILE A 133 6.69 10.56 5.83
N LYS A 134 6.78 11.04 7.07
CA LYS A 134 7.55 12.25 7.41
C LYS A 134 9.03 12.09 7.07
N PHE A 135 9.62 10.94 7.39
CA PHE A 135 10.99 10.62 7.02
C PHE A 135 11.17 10.67 5.50
N SER A 136 10.32 9.97 4.75
CA SER A 136 10.38 9.95 3.28
C SER A 136 10.17 11.34 2.68
N ASN A 137 9.26 12.13 3.25
CA ASN A 137 9.03 13.51 2.84
C ASN A 137 10.26 14.40 3.09
N LYS A 138 11.00 14.17 4.18
CA LYS A 138 12.27 14.86 4.45
C LYS A 138 13.38 14.40 3.51
N SER A 139 13.48 13.11 3.19
CA SER A 139 14.44 12.60 2.22
C SER A 139 14.28 13.24 0.83
N LEU A 140 13.08 13.69 0.47
CA LEU A 140 12.85 14.47 -0.75
C LEU A 140 13.52 15.85 -0.75
N ASP A 141 14.04 16.35 0.37
CA ASP A 141 14.87 17.56 0.42
C ASP A 141 16.16 17.36 -0.39
N ARG A 142 16.77 16.18 -0.27
CA ARG A 142 17.98 15.80 -1.02
C ARG A 142 17.76 15.83 -2.52
N VAL A 143 16.60 15.34 -2.99
CA VAL A 143 16.21 15.40 -4.40
C VAL A 143 16.05 16.87 -4.86
N SER A 144 15.47 17.72 -4.03
CA SER A 144 15.37 19.16 -4.32
C SER A 144 16.75 19.81 -4.46
N GLU A 145 17.70 19.48 -3.59
CA GLU A 145 19.08 19.99 -3.64
C GLU A 145 19.78 19.62 -4.94
N ILE A 146 19.69 18.35 -5.36
CA ILE A 146 20.29 17.88 -6.63
C ILE A 146 19.69 18.63 -7.82
N ILE A 147 18.36 18.80 -7.85
CA ILE A 147 17.68 19.56 -8.91
C ILE A 147 18.16 21.01 -8.95
N GLN A 148 18.29 21.66 -7.78
CA GLN A 148 18.76 23.06 -7.70
C GLN A 148 20.22 23.18 -8.16
N GLY A 149 21.09 22.26 -7.76
CA GLY A 149 22.47 22.18 -8.23
C GLY A 149 22.54 22.07 -9.76
N ALA A 150 21.79 21.13 -10.34
CA ALA A 150 21.71 20.94 -11.78
C ALA A 150 21.14 22.15 -12.55
N GLN A 151 20.24 22.93 -11.95
CA GLN A 151 19.73 24.17 -12.53
C GLN A 151 20.77 25.30 -12.49
N SER A 152 21.54 25.39 -11.41
CA SER A 152 22.58 26.42 -11.26
C SER A 152 23.74 26.23 -12.23
N ASN A 153 24.16 24.99 -12.49
CA ASN A 153 25.24 24.66 -13.42
C ASN A 153 24.88 24.87 -14.91
N LYS A 154 23.60 25.11 -15.24
CA LYS A 154 23.13 25.39 -16.60
C LYS A 154 23.11 26.89 -16.95
N LYS A 155 23.32 27.77 -15.97
CA LYS A 155 23.42 29.23 -16.19
C LYS A 155 24.86 29.64 -16.38
#